data_AF-A0A381FQ60-F1
#
_entry.id   AF-A0A381FQ60-F1
#
_cell.length_a   1.000
_cell.length_b   1.000
_cell.length_c   1.000
_cell.angle_alpha   90.00
_cell.angle_beta   90.00
_cell.angle_gamma   90.00
#
_symmetry.space_group_name_H-M   'P 1'
#
loop_
_entity.id
_entity.type
_entity.pdbx_description
1 polymer ?
#
loop_
_entity_poly.entity_id
_entity_poly.type
_entity_poly.pdbx_seq_one_letter_code
_entity_poly.pdbx_strand_id
1 'polypeptide(L)' 'MEYLESLRNIGIVPRKEVYWNLSVPQLISQTLKKGQGVITESGALAYDTGEFTGRSPKDKY' A
#
# COMPACT_ATOMS: atom_id res chain seq x y z
N MET A 1 -21.23 -3.22 -0.87
CA MET A 1 -21.69 -3.97 0.33
C MET A 1 -20.94 -5.30 0.48
N GLU A 2 -20.80 -6.09 -0.60
CA GLU A 2 -20.03 -7.35 -0.62
C GLU A 2 -18.59 -7.23 -0.06
N TYR A 3 -17.88 -6.19 -0.46
CA TYR A 3 -16.49 -5.93 -0.05
C TYR A 3 -16.25 -5.63 1.44
N LEU A 4 -17.23 -5.07 2.14
CA LEU A 4 -17.08 -4.84 3.59
C LEU A 4 -17.32 -6.12 4.37
N GLU A 5 -18.21 -6.98 3.88
CA GLU A 5 -18.47 -8.29 4.46
C GLU A 5 -17.28 -9.23 4.25
N SER A 6 -16.66 -9.20 3.07
CA SER A 6 -15.43 -9.96 2.83
C SER A 6 -14.29 -9.57 3.77
N LEU A 7 -14.14 -8.27 4.10
CA LEU A 7 -13.17 -7.81 5.10
C LEU A 7 -13.50 -8.32 6.50
N ARG A 8 -14.78 -8.30 6.91
CA ARG A 8 -15.19 -8.83 8.21
C ARG A 8 -14.94 -10.32 8.34
N ASN A 9 -15.15 -11.09 7.26
CA ASN A 9 -14.90 -12.53 7.23
C ASN A 9 -13.42 -12.89 7.45
N ILE A 10 -12.49 -11.99 7.15
CA ILE A 10 -11.06 -12.14 7.45
C ILE A 10 -10.63 -11.38 8.72
N GLY A 11 -11.59 -10.93 9.53
CA GLY A 11 -11.34 -10.27 10.82
C GLY A 11 -11.00 -8.78 10.75
N ILE A 12 -11.16 -8.13 9.58
CA ILE A 12 -10.87 -6.70 9.41
C ILE A 12 -12.16 -5.89 9.56
N VAL A 13 -12.17 -4.95 10.51
CA VAL A 13 -13.24 -3.97 10.69
C VAL A 13 -12.72 -2.57 10.33
N PRO A 14 -13.02 -2.05 9.13
CA PRO A 14 -12.51 -0.75 8.70
C PRO A 14 -13.00 0.39 9.59
N ARG A 15 -12.07 1.22 10.07
CA ARG A 15 -12.36 2.47 10.82
C ARG A 15 -12.14 3.73 9.99
N LYS A 16 -11.64 3.56 8.77
CA LYS A 16 -11.34 4.60 7.78
C LYS A 16 -11.78 4.12 6.39
N GLU A 17 -11.60 4.96 5.40
CA GLU A 17 -11.92 4.70 4.00
C GLU A 17 -11.19 3.45 3.49
N VAL A 18 -11.92 2.64 2.72
CA VAL A 18 -11.39 1.48 2.02
C VAL A 18 -11.41 1.79 0.53
N TYR A 19 -10.25 1.65 -0.11
CA TYR A 19 -10.09 1.89 -1.53
C TYR A 19 -9.90 0.57 -2.27
N TRP A 20 -10.81 0.24 -3.19
CA TRP A 20 -10.76 -0.99 -3.99
C TRP A 20 -10.29 -0.66 -5.40
N ASN A 21 -9.34 -1.45 -5.92
CA ASN A 21 -8.87 -1.39 -7.32
C ASN A 21 -8.53 0.03 -7.81
N LEU A 22 -7.81 0.80 -6.99
CA LEU A 22 -7.32 2.11 -7.41
C LEU A 22 -6.47 1.99 -8.67
N SER A 23 -6.65 2.95 -9.57
CA SER A 23 -5.78 3.09 -10.73
C SER A 23 -4.35 3.48 -10.31
N VAL A 24 -3.38 3.20 -11.17
CA VAL A 24 -1.96 3.56 -10.93
C VAL A 24 -1.77 5.04 -10.58
N PRO A 25 -2.40 6.02 -11.29
CA PRO A 25 -2.28 7.43 -10.91
C PRO A 25 -2.86 7.76 -9.54
N GLN A 26 -3.95 7.10 -9.13
CA GLN A 26 -4.53 7.28 -7.80
C GLN A 26 -3.60 6.76 -6.70
N LEU A 27 -2.97 5.61 -6.93
CA LEU A 27 -1.97 5.04 -6.01
C LEU A 27 -0.77 5.98 -5.85
N ILE A 28 -0.18 6.42 -6.96
CA ILE A 28 0.96 7.36 -6.95
C ILE A 28 0.59 8.65 -6.21
N SER A 29 -0.58 9.24 -6.51
CA SER A 29 -1.04 10.47 -5.86
C SER A 29 -1.20 10.29 -4.34
N GLN A 30 -1.73 9.15 -3.88
CA GLN A 30 -1.84 8.88 -2.45
C GLN A 30 -0.48 8.70 -1.78
N THR A 31 0.47 8.00 -2.41
CA THR A 31 1.83 7.82 -1.89
C THR A 31 2.53 9.17 -1.69
N LEU A 32 2.46 10.05 -2.69
CA LEU A 32 3.06 11.39 -2.63
C LEU A 32 2.38 12.26 -1.56
N LYS A 33 1.05 12.25 -1.48
CA LYS A 33 0.29 13.00 -0.45
C LYS A 33 0.63 12.56 0.98
N LYS A 34 1.01 11.29 1.16
CA LYS A 34 1.42 10.74 2.46
C LYS A 34 2.91 10.89 2.76
N GLY A 35 3.69 11.46 1.84
CA GLY A 35 5.15 11.57 1.97
C GLY A 35 5.86 10.21 2.00
N GLN A 36 5.27 9.17 1.41
CA GLN A 36 5.78 7.79 1.43
C GLN A 36 6.71 7.45 0.24
N GLY A 37 7.01 8.44 -0.61
CA GLY A 37 7.87 8.26 -1.77
C GLY A 37 8.04 9.58 -2.52
N VAL A 38 8.90 9.54 -3.54
CA VAL A 38 9.24 10.69 -4.40
C VAL A 38 9.21 10.27 -5.87
N ILE A 39 8.96 11.24 -6.76
CA ILE A 39 9.13 11.02 -8.20
C ILE A 39 10.58 11.32 -8.56
N THR A 40 11.24 10.34 -9.15
CA THR A 40 12.61 10.46 -9.66
C THR A 40 12.65 11.28 -10.95
N GLU A 41 13.84 11.71 -11.37
CA GLU A 41 14.03 12.45 -12.63
C GLU A 41 13.53 11.68 -13.86
N SER A 42 13.56 10.34 -13.84
CA SER A 42 13.03 9.50 -14.91
C SER A 42 11.51 9.35 -14.89
N GLY A 43 10.82 9.94 -13.90
CA GLY A 43 9.38 9.85 -13.72
C GLY A 43 8.91 8.61 -12.94
N ALA A 44 9.82 7.73 -12.52
CA ALA A 44 9.49 6.57 -11.70
C ALA A 44 9.25 6.97 -10.24
N LEU A 45 8.32 6.28 -9.57
CA LEU A 45 8.11 6.39 -8.12
C LEU A 45 9.21 5.63 -7.37
N ALA A 46 9.97 6.33 -6.52
CA ALA A 46 10.94 5.74 -5.61
C ALA A 46 10.46 5.85 -4.15
N TYR A 47 10.82 4.87 -3.33
CA TYR A 47 10.51 4.80 -1.90
C TYR A 47 11.59 4.02 -1.16
N ASP A 48 11.68 4.22 0.15
CA ASP A 48 12.65 3.55 1.03
C ASP A 48 11.92 2.48 1.87
N THR A 49 12.50 1.27 1.96
CA THR A 49 11.98 0.18 2.79
C THR A 49 12.65 0.11 4.17
N GLY A 50 13.54 1.06 4.48
CA GLY A 50 14.23 1.18 5.75
C GLY A 50 15.18 0.00 5.99
N GLU A 51 15.07 -0.62 7.17
CA GLU A 51 15.92 -1.74 7.57
C GLU A 51 15.76 -2.97 6.66
N PHE A 52 14.54 -3.22 6.17
CA PHE A 52 14.20 -4.44 5.43
C PHE A 52 14.37 -4.23 3.92
N THR A 53 15.62 -4.18 3.47
CA THR A 53 16.00 -3.98 2.05
C THR A 53 16.01 -5.26 1.22
N GLY A 54 15.73 -6.42 1.84
CA GLY A 54 15.74 -7.73 1.20
C GLY A 54 14.78 -8.73 1.84
N ARG A 55 14.85 -10.00 1.42
CA ARG A 55 14.02 -11.07 1.99
C ARG A 55 14.52 -11.46 3.39
N SER A 56 13.60 -11.74 4.30
CA SER A 56 13.87 -12.36 5.60
C SER A 56 13.46 -13.84 5.60
N PRO A 57 14.25 -14.75 5.00
CA PRO A 57 13.82 -16.14 4.76
C PRO A 57 13.53 -16.93 6.04
N LYS A 58 14.12 -16.56 7.18
CA LYS A 58 13.92 -17.21 8.48
C LYS A 58 12.60 -16.84 9.15
N ASP A 59 11.93 -15.79 8.68
CA ASP A 59 10.65 -15.32 9.23
C ASP A 59 9.44 -15.89 8.46
N LYS A 60 9.68 -16.74 7.46
CA LYS A 60 8.65 -17.43 6.69
C LYS A 60 8.30 -18.76 7.35
N TYR A 61 7.03 -18.93 7.73
CA TYR A 61 6.45 -20.17 8.27
C TYR A 61 5.24 -20.60 7.44
#